data_AF-A0A3D8VDM4-F1
#
_entry.id   AF-A0A3D8VDM4-F1
#
_cell.length_a   1.000
_cell.length_b   1.000
_cell.length_c   1.000
_cell.angle_alpha   90.00
_cell.angle_beta   90.00
_cell.angle_gamma   90.00
#
_symmetry.space_group_name_H-M   'P 1'
#
loop_
_entity.id
_entity.type
_entity.pdbx_description
1 polymer ?
#
loop_
_entity_poly.entity_id
_entity_poly.type
_entity_poly.pdbx_seq_one_letter_code
_entity_poly.pdbx_strand_id
1 'polypeptide(L)'
;MHVDLKFVKSSDLTRLVERPAVLFARDSGQLESILEAAAIEWPNAPPEWFEQRAWIWLHYGAAKLARGEVFEALGMLAFFRDQVLGPMLHRRAGRPQRGVRRIEMLGGSAMGRLAGTIATFDAESVRAAFLKAIDMYLDLRADEPPPQPVATMPAAIRNYLAKT
;
A
#
# COMPACT_ATOMS: atom_id res chain seq x y z
N MET A 1 7.77 -26.18 -10.00
CA MET A 1 6.84 -25.78 -8.93
C MET A 1 7.66 -25.12 -7.83
N HIS A 2 7.34 -23.88 -7.44
CA HIS A 2 7.99 -23.20 -6.32
C HIS A 2 7.10 -23.34 -5.07
N VAL A 3 7.70 -23.64 -3.92
CA VAL A 3 6.99 -23.80 -2.65
C VAL A 3 7.78 -23.07 -1.57
N ASP A 4 7.13 -22.16 -0.85
CA ASP A 4 7.68 -21.49 0.32
C ASP A 4 7.29 -22.27 1.58
N LEU A 5 8.26 -22.56 2.44
CA LEU A 5 8.03 -23.22 3.73
C LEU A 5 8.32 -22.24 4.87
N LYS A 6 7.40 -22.16 5.83
CA LYS A 6 7.57 -21.39 7.06
C LYS A 6 7.50 -22.33 8.26
N PHE A 7 8.55 -22.36 9.07
CA PHE A 7 8.58 -23.07 10.34
C PHE A 7 8.23 -22.09 11.46
N VAL A 8 7.22 -22.41 12.25
CA VAL A 8 6.74 -21.58 13.36
C VAL A 8 6.50 -22.44 14.59
N LYS A 9 6.49 -21.82 15.77
CA LYS A 9 6.04 -22.50 16.98
C LYS A 9 4.52 -22.52 17.02
N SER A 10 3.94 -23.47 17.74
CA SER A 10 2.48 -23.50 17.99
C SER A 10 1.98 -22.21 18.65
N SER A 11 2.79 -21.57 19.51
CA SER A 11 2.50 -20.28 20.11
C SER A 11 2.31 -19.14 19.10
N ASP A 12 2.90 -19.27 17.92
CA ASP A 12 2.86 -18.25 16.88
C ASP A 12 1.61 -18.40 15.97
N LEU A 13 0.82 -19.46 16.17
CA LEU A 13 -0.43 -19.72 15.44
C LEU A 13 -1.64 -18.98 16.03
N THR A 14 -1.41 -18.12 17.03
CA THR A 14 -2.47 -17.35 17.71
C THR A 14 -2.96 -16.15 16.92
N ARG A 15 -2.18 -15.68 15.92
CA ARG A 15 -2.59 -14.61 15.01
C ARG A 15 -2.18 -14.95 13.57
N LEU A 16 -3.16 -14.99 12.68
CA LEU A 16 -3.01 -15.46 11.31
C LEU A 16 -3.70 -14.50 10.35
N VAL A 17 -3.25 -14.48 9.10
CA VAL A 17 -3.88 -13.67 8.04
C VAL A 17 -5.06 -14.40 7.40
N GLU A 18 -4.96 -15.72 7.32
CA GLU A 18 -5.98 -16.61 6.78
C GLU A 18 -5.96 -17.94 7.53
N ARG A 19 -7.08 -18.67 7.52
CA ARG A 19 -7.17 -19.97 8.18
C ARG A 19 -6.41 -21.02 7.35
N PRO A 20 -5.39 -21.69 7.91
CA PRO A 20 -4.65 -22.71 7.18
C PRO A 20 -5.49 -23.97 7.01
N ALA A 21 -5.30 -24.66 5.89
CA ALA A 21 -5.78 -26.03 5.73
C ALA A 21 -4.83 -26.98 6.48
N VAL A 22 -5.37 -27.77 7.42
CA VAL A 22 -4.60 -28.78 8.15
C VAL A 22 -4.49 -30.03 7.28
N LEU A 23 -3.30 -30.28 6.72
CA LEU A 23 -3.03 -31.48 5.92
C LEU A 23 -2.61 -32.67 6.78
N PHE A 24 -1.95 -32.40 7.93
CA PHE A 24 -1.51 -33.40 8.89
C PHE A 24 -1.32 -32.74 10.26
N ALA A 25 -1.72 -33.44 11.33
CA ALA A 25 -1.45 -33.06 12.70
C ALA A 25 -1.14 -34.32 13.53
N ARG A 26 -0.10 -34.26 14.37
CA ARG A 26 0.19 -35.36 15.32
C ARG A 26 -0.84 -35.40 16.43
N ASP A 27 -1.24 -34.22 16.91
CA ASP A 27 -2.34 -34.01 17.85
C ASP A 27 -3.32 -33.02 17.20
N SER A 28 -4.36 -33.57 16.56
CA SER A 28 -5.37 -32.77 15.88
C SER A 28 -6.22 -31.94 16.85
N GLY A 29 -6.53 -32.49 18.04
CA GLY A 29 -7.35 -31.78 19.03
C GLY A 29 -6.67 -30.52 19.56
N GLN A 30 -5.37 -30.62 19.87
CA GLN A 30 -4.58 -29.46 20.29
C GLN A 30 -4.48 -28.40 19.18
N LEU A 31 -4.18 -28.82 17.94
CA LEU A 31 -4.03 -27.89 16.83
C LEU A 31 -5.34 -27.18 16.50
N GLU A 32 -6.45 -27.90 16.41
CA GLU A 32 -7.77 -27.29 16.13
C GLU A 32 -8.17 -26.32 17.24
N SER A 33 -7.93 -26.64 18.51
CA SER A 33 -8.17 -25.73 19.63
C SER A 33 -7.39 -24.41 19.50
N ILE A 34 -6.11 -24.48 19.08
CA ILE A 34 -5.29 -23.29 18.82
C ILE A 34 -5.86 -22.48 17.65
N LEU A 35 -6.22 -23.13 16.55
CA LEU A 35 -6.73 -22.45 15.35
C LEU A 35 -8.12 -21.82 15.55
N GLU A 36 -8.99 -22.46 16.33
CA GLU A 36 -10.30 -21.90 16.71
C GLU A 36 -10.17 -20.69 17.64
N ALA A 37 -9.15 -20.68 18.50
CA ALA A 37 -8.85 -19.53 19.38
C ALA A 37 -8.03 -18.42 18.69
N ALA A 38 -7.54 -18.64 17.46
CA ALA A 38 -6.66 -17.70 16.78
C ALA A 38 -7.41 -16.47 16.24
N ALA A 39 -6.78 -15.30 16.32
CA ALA A 39 -7.22 -14.11 15.61
C ALA A 39 -6.84 -14.22 14.13
N ILE A 40 -7.82 -14.48 13.27
CA ILE A 40 -7.62 -14.63 11.82
C ILE A 40 -8.13 -13.37 11.11
N GLU A 41 -7.22 -12.44 10.84
CA GLU A 41 -7.55 -11.15 10.27
C GLU A 41 -6.42 -10.60 9.39
N TRP A 42 -6.80 -9.89 8.34
CA TRP A 42 -5.81 -9.17 7.54
C TRP A 42 -5.32 -7.95 8.33
N PRO A 43 -3.99 -7.69 8.39
CA PRO A 43 -3.43 -6.55 9.11
C PRO A 43 -3.65 -5.25 8.31
N ASN A 44 -4.90 -4.80 8.26
CA ASN A 44 -5.27 -3.53 7.62
C ASN A 44 -4.67 -2.36 8.39
N ALA A 45 -4.08 -1.41 7.69
CA ALA A 45 -3.54 -0.19 8.26
C ALA A 45 -4.67 0.84 8.51
N PRO A 46 -4.58 1.62 9.60
CA PRO A 46 -5.53 2.69 9.88
C PRO A 46 -5.32 3.90 8.96
N PRO A 47 -6.33 4.78 8.79
CA PRO A 47 -6.22 5.97 7.93
C PRO A 47 -5.10 6.94 8.37
N GLU A 48 -4.82 7.02 9.67
CA GLU A 48 -3.67 7.74 10.25
C GLU A 48 -2.32 7.27 9.67
N TRP A 49 -2.14 5.95 9.57
CA TRP A 49 -0.90 5.36 9.05
C TRP A 49 -0.68 5.79 7.60
N PHE A 50 -1.74 5.72 6.77
CA PHE A 50 -1.67 6.16 5.38
C PHE A 50 -1.34 7.65 5.26
N GLU A 51 -1.97 8.52 6.08
CA GLU A 51 -1.71 9.96 6.07
C GLU A 51 -0.27 10.30 6.41
N GLN A 52 0.28 9.71 7.47
CA GLN A 52 1.68 9.96 7.85
C GLN A 52 2.64 9.47 6.77
N ARG A 53 2.46 8.24 6.28
CA ARG A 53 3.38 7.65 5.28
C ARG A 53 3.27 8.32 3.93
N ALA A 54 2.07 8.73 3.52
CA ALA A 54 1.88 9.30 2.20
C ALA A 54 2.68 10.59 2.02
N TRP A 55 2.59 11.51 2.99
CA TRP A 55 3.31 12.77 2.89
C TRP A 55 4.82 12.63 3.00
N ILE A 56 5.31 11.76 3.89
CA ILE A 56 6.75 11.49 4.02
C ILE A 56 7.31 10.92 2.71
N TRP A 57 6.64 9.90 2.14
CA TRP A 57 7.15 9.22 0.94
C TRP A 57 6.99 10.05 -0.34
N LEU A 58 5.90 10.79 -0.49
CA LEU A 58 5.74 11.73 -1.59
C LEU A 58 6.79 12.86 -1.53
N HIS A 59 7.10 13.37 -0.33
CA HIS A 59 8.16 14.35 -0.15
C HIS A 59 9.54 13.78 -0.51
N TYR A 60 9.89 12.58 -0.04
CA TYR A 60 11.15 11.93 -0.40
C TYR A 60 11.27 11.68 -1.90
N GLY A 61 10.20 11.22 -2.55
CA GLY A 61 10.17 11.04 -3.99
C GLY A 61 10.39 12.36 -4.74
N ALA A 62 9.71 13.43 -4.32
CA ALA A 62 9.90 14.76 -4.91
C ALA A 62 11.34 15.28 -4.70
N ALA A 63 11.93 15.08 -3.51
CA ALA A 63 13.29 15.51 -3.21
C ALA A 63 14.36 14.76 -4.02
N LYS A 64 14.13 13.46 -4.30
CA LYS A 64 14.96 12.68 -5.24
C LYS A 64 14.89 13.25 -6.64
N LEU A 65 13.69 13.55 -7.14
CA LEU A 65 13.49 14.20 -8.44
C LEU A 65 14.23 15.55 -8.52
N ALA A 66 14.14 16.37 -7.47
CA ALA A 66 14.80 17.68 -7.41
C ALA A 66 16.33 17.62 -7.48
N ARG A 67 16.94 16.48 -7.12
CA ARG A 67 18.37 16.25 -7.24
C ARG A 67 18.77 15.60 -8.57
N GLY A 68 17.83 15.41 -9.49
CA GLY A 68 18.05 14.71 -10.76
C GLY A 68 18.14 13.19 -10.61
N GLU A 69 17.78 12.62 -9.46
CA GLU A 69 17.82 11.18 -9.20
C GLU A 69 16.56 10.51 -9.78
N VAL A 70 16.40 10.55 -11.11
CA VAL A 70 15.16 10.17 -11.80
C VAL A 70 14.76 8.72 -11.54
N PHE A 71 15.71 7.77 -11.54
CA PHE A 71 15.41 6.36 -11.23
C PHE A 71 14.96 6.13 -9.79
N GLU A 72 15.54 6.87 -8.85
CA GLU A 72 15.14 6.83 -7.44
C GLU A 72 13.72 7.39 -7.26
N ALA A 73 13.39 8.47 -7.99
CA ALA A 73 12.05 9.04 -8.00
C ALA A 73 11.01 8.07 -8.62
N LEU A 74 11.36 7.38 -9.71
CA LEU A 74 10.55 6.30 -10.29
C LEU A 74 10.34 5.14 -9.31
N GLY A 75 11.40 4.75 -8.61
CA GLY A 75 11.34 3.73 -7.55
C GLY A 75 10.39 4.14 -6.42
N MET A 76 10.44 5.41 -6.00
CA MET A 76 9.52 5.95 -4.99
C MET A 76 8.06 5.94 -5.46
N LEU A 77 7.78 6.22 -6.73
CA LEU A 77 6.41 6.08 -7.28
C LEU A 77 5.94 4.62 -7.25
N ALA A 78 6.81 3.66 -7.59
CA ALA A 78 6.48 2.23 -7.52
C ALA A 78 6.22 1.77 -6.08
N PHE A 79 7.08 2.17 -5.16
CA PHE A 79 6.93 1.91 -3.74
C PHE A 79 5.63 2.53 -3.19
N PHE A 80 5.34 3.77 -3.55
CA PHE A 80 4.11 4.46 -3.12
C PHE A 80 2.85 3.77 -3.64
N ARG A 81 2.86 3.25 -4.88
CA ARG A 81 1.77 2.41 -5.37
C ARG A 81 1.58 1.16 -4.52
N ASP A 82 2.67 0.46 -4.23
CA ASP A 82 2.60 -0.83 -3.51
C ASP A 82 2.21 -0.68 -2.04
N GLN A 83 2.62 0.41 -1.39
CA GLN A 83 2.43 0.57 0.05
C GLN A 83 1.25 1.48 0.43
N VAL A 84 0.75 2.32 -0.49
CA VAL A 84 -0.33 3.29 -0.21
C VAL A 84 -1.49 3.11 -1.18
N LEU A 85 -1.29 3.38 -2.47
CA LEU A 85 -2.41 3.45 -3.42
C LEU A 85 -3.07 2.09 -3.64
N GLY A 86 -2.29 1.01 -3.72
CA GLY A 86 -2.79 -0.36 -3.84
C GLY A 86 -3.62 -0.79 -2.63
N PRO A 87 -3.07 -0.71 -1.40
CA PRO A 87 -3.81 -1.01 -0.18
C PRO A 87 -5.10 -0.22 -0.04
N MET A 88 -5.08 1.08 -0.35
CA MET A 88 -6.28 1.93 -0.26
C MET A 88 -7.31 1.60 -1.35
N LEU A 89 -6.90 1.21 -2.56
CA LEU A 89 -7.81 0.70 -3.58
C LEU A 89 -8.48 -0.62 -3.16
N HIS A 90 -7.70 -1.51 -2.53
CA HIS A 90 -8.25 -2.74 -1.96
C HIS A 90 -9.26 -2.43 -0.85
N ARG A 91 -8.95 -1.49 0.04
CA ARG A 91 -9.88 -0.99 1.06
C ARG A 91 -11.19 -0.50 0.45
N ARG A 92 -11.12 0.37 -0.57
CA ARG A 92 -12.30 0.86 -1.31
C ARG A 92 -13.16 -0.26 -1.87
N ALA A 93 -12.53 -1.34 -2.34
CA ALA A 93 -13.21 -2.50 -2.90
C ALA A 93 -13.71 -3.49 -1.83
N GLY A 94 -13.61 -3.17 -0.53
CA GLY A 94 -13.95 -4.09 0.56
C GLY A 94 -13.07 -5.35 0.61
N ARG A 95 -11.86 -5.28 0.03
CA ARG A 95 -10.89 -6.39 -0.02
C ARG A 95 -9.76 -6.15 0.99
N PRO A 96 -9.09 -7.23 1.44
CA PRO A 96 -7.89 -7.09 2.29
C PRO A 96 -6.87 -6.16 1.66
N GLN A 97 -6.30 -5.24 2.46
CA GLN A 97 -5.36 -4.20 2.03
C GLN A 97 -4.02 -4.79 1.55
N ARG A 98 -4.03 -5.34 0.34
CA ARG A 98 -2.85 -5.85 -0.36
C ARG A 98 -2.15 -4.70 -1.09
N GLY A 99 -0.89 -4.91 -1.46
CA GLY A 99 -0.18 -4.00 -2.37
C GLY A 99 -0.77 -4.02 -3.79
N VAL A 100 0.07 -3.94 -4.81
CA VAL A 100 -0.42 -3.98 -6.21
C VAL A 100 -0.60 -5.41 -6.77
N ARG A 101 -0.43 -6.44 -5.95
CA ARG A 101 -0.56 -7.83 -6.39
C ARG A 101 -1.96 -8.13 -6.89
N ARG A 102 -2.08 -8.45 -8.19
CA ARG A 102 -3.35 -8.80 -8.87
C ARG A 102 -4.37 -7.67 -8.84
N ILE A 103 -3.90 -6.43 -8.80
CA ILE A 103 -4.75 -5.25 -8.68
C ILE A 103 -5.63 -5.03 -9.91
N GLU A 104 -5.27 -5.60 -11.05
CA GLU A 104 -6.03 -5.63 -12.29
C GLU A 104 -7.41 -6.30 -12.11
N MET A 105 -7.53 -7.21 -11.14
CA MET A 105 -8.79 -7.87 -10.80
C MET A 105 -9.78 -6.98 -10.04
N LEU A 106 -9.39 -5.75 -9.68
CA LEU A 106 -10.34 -4.76 -9.14
C LEU A 106 -11.21 -4.16 -10.26
N GLY A 107 -10.73 -4.16 -11.51
CA GLY A 107 -11.44 -3.61 -12.66
C GLY A 107 -11.71 -2.10 -12.58
N GLY A 108 -12.51 -1.59 -13.51
CA GLY A 108 -13.03 -0.22 -13.50
C GLY A 108 -12.00 0.90 -13.68
N SER A 109 -12.34 2.09 -13.19
CA SER A 109 -11.54 3.32 -13.33
C SER A 109 -10.24 3.31 -12.51
N ALA A 110 -10.08 2.36 -11.58
CA ALA A 110 -8.88 2.22 -10.74
C ALA A 110 -7.62 2.04 -11.58
N MET A 111 -7.69 1.26 -12.67
CA MET A 111 -6.54 0.98 -13.53
C MET A 111 -6.06 2.22 -14.28
N GLY A 112 -6.99 3.02 -14.81
CA GLY A 112 -6.65 4.28 -15.47
C GLY A 112 -5.96 5.28 -14.52
N ARG A 113 -6.39 5.32 -13.25
CA ARG A 113 -5.77 6.19 -12.24
C ARG A 113 -4.38 5.71 -11.83
N LEU A 114 -4.19 4.41 -11.62
CA LEU A 114 -2.85 3.84 -11.36
C LEU A 114 -1.91 4.03 -12.55
N ALA A 115 -2.37 3.80 -13.77
CA ALA A 115 -1.59 4.02 -14.99
C ALA A 115 -1.11 5.48 -15.10
N GLY A 116 -1.94 6.44 -14.68
CA GLY A 116 -1.55 7.85 -14.59
C GLY A 116 -0.42 8.17 -13.61
N THR A 117 -0.05 7.23 -12.74
CA THR A 117 1.12 7.36 -11.82
C THR A 117 2.39 6.69 -12.36
N ILE A 118 2.34 6.11 -13.57
CA ILE A 118 3.49 5.54 -14.24
C ILE A 118 4.13 6.64 -15.08
N ALA A 119 5.42 6.86 -14.87
CA ALA A 119 6.21 7.85 -15.60
C ALA A 119 7.25 7.17 -16.50
N THR A 120 7.60 7.86 -17.58
CA THR A 120 8.79 7.54 -18.38
C THR A 120 10.05 8.08 -17.69
N PHE A 121 11.23 7.71 -18.20
CA PHE A 121 12.50 8.29 -17.75
C PHE A 121 12.65 9.73 -18.25
N ASP A 122 11.89 10.63 -17.65
CA ASP A 122 11.84 12.06 -17.94
C ASP A 122 11.32 12.81 -16.69
N ALA A 123 11.95 13.92 -16.34
CA ALA A 123 11.63 14.64 -15.11
C ALA A 123 10.21 15.23 -15.12
N GLU A 124 9.73 15.70 -16.27
CA GLU A 124 8.37 16.23 -16.41
C GLU A 124 7.32 15.12 -16.25
N SER A 125 7.55 13.97 -16.89
CA SER A 125 6.71 12.77 -16.74
C SER A 125 6.65 12.30 -15.29
N VAL A 126 7.79 12.26 -14.59
CA VAL A 126 7.87 11.86 -13.17
C VAL A 126 7.13 12.87 -12.28
N ARG A 127 7.31 14.18 -12.52
CA ARG A 127 6.56 15.23 -11.82
C ARG A 127 5.06 15.07 -12.01
N ALA A 128 4.61 14.86 -13.26
CA ALA A 128 3.20 14.63 -13.57
C ALA A 128 2.66 13.39 -12.84
N ALA A 129 3.41 12.30 -12.79
CA ALA A 129 3.03 11.10 -12.06
C ALA A 129 2.93 11.31 -10.54
N PHE A 130 3.82 12.12 -9.93
CA PHE A 130 3.66 12.50 -8.52
C PHE A 130 2.39 13.31 -8.27
N LEU A 131 2.05 14.25 -9.15
CA LEU A 131 0.80 15.01 -9.04
C LEU A 131 -0.42 14.08 -9.12
N LYS A 132 -0.42 13.12 -10.06
CA LYS A 132 -1.48 12.11 -10.16
C LYS A 132 -1.54 11.20 -8.94
N ALA A 133 -0.40 10.84 -8.36
CA ALA A 133 -0.34 10.05 -7.13
C ALA A 133 -0.92 10.82 -5.93
N ILE A 134 -0.66 12.13 -5.82
CA ILE A 134 -1.26 13.01 -4.81
C ILE A 134 -2.78 13.06 -4.98
N ASP A 135 -3.26 13.32 -6.19
CA ASP A 135 -4.70 13.43 -6.46
C ASP A 135 -5.43 12.12 -6.16
N MET A 136 -4.82 11.00 -6.53
CA MET A 136 -5.36 9.67 -6.26
C MET A 136 -5.36 9.35 -4.76
N TYR A 137 -4.31 9.70 -4.03
CA TYR A 137 -4.26 9.54 -2.58
C TYR A 137 -5.37 10.33 -1.88
N LEU A 138 -5.55 11.61 -2.23
CA LEU A 138 -6.57 12.47 -1.63
C LEU A 138 -7.98 11.95 -1.85
N ASP A 139 -8.25 11.41 -3.03
CA ASP A 139 -9.52 10.78 -3.36
C ASP A 139 -9.74 9.48 -2.57
N LEU A 140 -8.75 8.59 -2.50
CA LEU A 140 -8.82 7.35 -1.71
C LEU A 140 -8.91 7.60 -0.21
N ARG A 141 -8.31 8.70 0.26
CA ARG A 141 -8.40 9.16 1.64
C ARG A 141 -9.82 9.58 2.00
N ALA A 142 -10.62 10.04 1.05
CA ALA A 142 -12.00 10.47 1.32
C ALA A 142 -12.92 9.30 1.74
N ASP A 143 -12.60 8.06 1.36
CA ASP A 143 -13.37 6.88 1.77
C ASP A 143 -13.34 6.67 3.29
N GLU A 144 -12.22 7.03 3.92
CA GLU A 144 -12.01 6.94 5.37
C GLU A 144 -10.93 7.96 5.76
N PRO A 145 -11.34 9.18 6.15
CA PRO A 145 -10.41 10.26 6.46
C PRO A 145 -9.61 9.99 7.73
N PRO A 146 -8.34 10.44 7.81
CA PRO A 146 -7.58 10.38 9.05
C PRO A 146 -8.17 11.35 10.08
N PRO A 147 -8.09 11.05 11.39
CA PRO A 147 -8.59 11.92 12.45
C PRO A 147 -7.95 13.32 12.44
N GLN A 148 -6.68 13.41 12.02
CA GLN A 148 -5.92 14.66 11.93
C GLN A 148 -5.17 14.73 10.60
N PRO A 149 -5.78 15.30 9.55
CA PRO A 149 -5.09 15.57 8.30
C PRO A 149 -3.96 16.59 8.49
N VAL A 150 -2.86 16.44 7.75
CA VAL A 150 -1.74 17.40 7.80
C VAL A 150 -2.12 18.69 7.09
N ALA A 151 -2.30 19.77 7.86
CA ALA A 151 -2.91 21.02 7.38
C ALA A 151 -2.22 21.67 6.15
N THR A 152 -0.90 21.51 6.00
CA THR A 152 -0.14 22.09 4.88
C THR A 152 -0.16 21.23 3.61
N MET A 153 -0.70 20.01 3.68
CA MET A 153 -0.73 19.06 2.57
C MET A 153 -2.10 19.07 1.87
N PRO A 154 -2.13 18.95 0.52
CA PRO A 154 -1.03 18.63 -0.38
C PRO A 154 -0.21 19.85 -0.85
N ALA A 155 -0.59 21.07 -0.45
CA ALA A 155 -0.06 22.32 -1.03
C ALA A 155 1.48 22.43 -0.94
N ALA A 156 2.06 22.03 0.19
CA ALA A 156 3.52 22.05 0.37
C ALA A 156 4.27 21.20 -0.68
N ILE A 157 3.82 19.96 -0.94
CA ILE A 157 4.46 19.08 -1.93
C ILE A 157 4.21 19.57 -3.35
N ARG A 158 2.98 20.02 -3.67
CA ARG A 158 2.69 20.59 -4.99
C ARG A 158 3.58 21.81 -5.30
N ASN A 159 3.75 22.69 -4.33
CA ASN A 159 4.63 23.85 -4.47
C ASN A 159 6.10 23.45 -4.61
N TYR A 160 6.53 22.38 -3.94
CA TYR A 160 7.89 21.87 -4.06
C TYR A 160 8.14 21.26 -5.45
N LEU A 161 7.21 20.46 -5.96
CA LEU A 161 7.25 19.89 -7.31
C LEU A 161 7.19 20.95 -8.41
N ALA A 162 6.52 22.08 -8.18
CA ALA A 162 6.45 23.18 -9.15
C ALA A 162 7.77 23.96 -9.30
N LYS A 163 8.65 23.90 -8.31
CA LYS A 163 9.98 24.52 -8.32
C LYS A 163 11.07 23.59 -8.87
N THR A 164 10.70 22.34 -9.14
CA THR A 164 11.57 21.26 -9.61
C THR A 164 11.33 21.00 -11.08
#